data_AF-A0A7K3DD95-F1
#
_entry.id   AF-A0A7K3DD95-F1
#
_cell.length_a   1.000
_cell.length_b   1.000
_cell.length_c   1.000
_cell.angle_alpha   90.00
_cell.angle_beta   90.00
_cell.angle_gamma   90.00
#
_symmetry.space_group_name_H-M   'P 1'
#
loop_
_entity.id
_entity.type
_entity.pdbx_description
1 polymer ?
#
loop_
_entity_poly.entity_id
_entity_poly.type
_entity_poly.pdbx_seq_one_letter_code
_entity_poly.pdbx_strand_id
1 'polypeptide(L)'
;MNGTRNLGRQTTHHELAAAQALLRLTHTARAALGGAEPPGTAAVLAVPIAEADEALGRAGLAGNEAWLLERIYDLGSPLEPERESV
;
A
#
# COMPACT_ATOMS: atom_id res chain seq x y z
N MET A 1 -12.96 22.13 21.97
CA MET A 1 -11.85 21.73 21.07
C MET A 1 -11.83 20.21 20.90
N ASN A 2 -12.33 19.67 19.77
CA ASN A 2 -12.36 18.21 19.49
C ASN A 2 -11.77 17.86 18.10
N GLY A 3 -11.20 18.84 17.39
CA GLY A 3 -10.75 18.68 15.99
C GLY A 3 -9.48 17.85 15.81
N THR A 4 -8.57 17.85 16.78
CA THR A 4 -7.24 17.21 16.65
C THR A 4 -7.28 15.69 16.67
N ARG A 5 -8.16 15.09 17.49
CA ARG A 5 -8.34 13.63 17.56
C ARG A 5 -9.04 13.04 16.34
N ASN A 6 -9.92 13.82 15.70
CA ASN A 6 -10.65 13.38 14.51
C ASN A 6 -9.71 13.38 13.29
N LEU A 7 -8.83 14.39 13.20
CA LEU A 7 -7.85 14.49 12.13
C LEU A 7 -6.89 13.28 12.13
N GLY A 8 -6.32 12.91 13.29
CA GLY A 8 -5.43 11.75 13.39
C GLY A 8 -6.10 10.42 13.00
N ARG A 9 -7.37 10.21 13.36
CA ARG A 9 -8.11 8.99 12.97
C ARG A 9 -8.44 8.96 11.47
N GLN A 10 -8.76 10.10 10.87
CA GLN A 10 -8.97 10.22 9.42
C GLN A 10 -7.67 9.95 8.66
N THR A 11 -6.54 10.51 9.13
CA THR A 11 -5.21 10.22 8.56
C THR A 11 -4.90 8.73 8.55
N THR A 12 -5.07 8.02 9.69
CA THR A 12 -4.86 6.57 9.74
C THR A 12 -5.79 5.78 8.82
N HIS A 13 -7.04 6.23 8.64
CA HIS A 13 -7.96 5.60 7.70
C HIS A 13 -7.53 5.78 6.24
N HIS A 14 -7.02 6.96 5.88
CA HIS A 14 -6.47 7.21 4.55
C HIS A 14 -5.17 6.46 4.29
N GLU A 15 -4.27 6.35 5.29
CA GLU A 15 -3.06 5.54 5.21
C GLU A 15 -3.39 4.05 4.98
N LEU A 16 -4.39 3.52 5.68
CA LEU A 16 -4.84 2.13 5.47
C LEU A 16 -5.42 1.93 4.06
N ALA A 17 -6.22 2.89 3.58
CA ALA A 17 -6.75 2.83 2.22
C ALA A 17 -5.64 2.88 1.16
N ALA A 18 -4.62 3.72 1.36
CA ALA A 18 -3.44 3.78 0.48
C ALA A 18 -2.65 2.47 0.48
N ALA A 19 -2.42 1.87 1.65
CA ALA A 19 -1.78 0.57 1.76
C ALA A 19 -2.56 -0.53 1.02
N GLN A 20 -3.88 -0.56 1.17
CA GLN A 20 -4.75 -1.51 0.48
C GLN A 20 -4.71 -1.33 -1.05
N ALA A 21 -4.72 -0.09 -1.53
CA ALA A 21 -4.64 0.21 -2.96
C ALA A 21 -3.28 -0.23 -3.55
N LEU A 22 -2.17 0.06 -2.86
CA LEU A 22 -0.83 -0.40 -3.27
C LEU A 22 -0.70 -1.93 -3.29
N LEU A 23 -1.24 -2.62 -2.29
CA LEU A 23 -1.24 -4.08 -2.26
C LEU A 23 -2.04 -4.67 -3.42
N ARG A 24 -3.20 -4.07 -3.74
CA ARG A 24 -4.04 -4.46 -4.88
C ARG A 24 -3.30 -4.26 -6.19
N LEU A 25 -2.70 -3.09 -6.40
CA LEU A 25 -1.87 -2.78 -7.57
C LEU A 25 -0.74 -3.80 -7.72
N THR A 26 -0.03 -4.10 -6.64
CA THR A 26 1.09 -5.08 -6.65
C THR A 26 0.60 -6.49 -6.99
N HIS A 27 -0.56 -6.90 -6.47
CA HIS A 27 -1.15 -8.20 -6.78
C HIS A 27 -1.57 -8.28 -8.24
N THR A 28 -2.24 -7.25 -8.77
CA THR A 28 -2.63 -7.18 -10.18
C THR A 28 -1.43 -7.16 -11.11
N ALA A 29 -0.38 -6.40 -10.77
CA ALA A 29 0.88 -6.40 -11.52
C ALA A 29 1.51 -7.79 -11.53
N ARG A 30 1.59 -8.48 -10.38
CA ARG A 30 2.11 -9.85 -10.33
C ARG A 30 1.29 -10.83 -11.17
N ALA A 31 -0.04 -10.72 -11.14
CA ALA A 31 -0.92 -11.58 -11.93
C ALA A 31 -0.78 -11.31 -13.44
N ALA A 32 -0.70 -10.05 -13.85
CA ALA A 32 -0.57 -9.67 -15.25
C ALA A 32 0.80 -10.06 -15.83
N LEU A 33 1.88 -9.81 -15.08
CA LEU A 33 3.26 -10.11 -15.48
C LEU A 33 3.63 -11.61 -15.32
N GLY A 34 2.87 -12.35 -14.50
CA GLY A 34 3.09 -13.77 -14.25
C GLY A 34 2.52 -14.71 -15.32
N GLY A 35 1.67 -14.19 -16.22
CA GLY A 35 1.25 -14.89 -17.44
C GLY A 35 2.29 -14.73 -18.55
N ALA A 36 2.23 -15.57 -19.60
CA ALA A 36 2.90 -15.27 -20.86
C ALA A 36 2.31 -13.96 -21.40
N GLU A 37 3.03 -12.85 -21.22
CA GLU A 37 2.62 -11.45 -21.49
C GLU A 37 1.61 -11.34 -22.65
N PRO A 38 0.31 -11.17 -22.35
CA PRO A 38 -0.66 -10.89 -23.38
C PRO A 38 -0.61 -9.39 -23.73
N PRO A 39 -0.88 -9.02 -24.99
CA PRO A 39 -1.20 -7.63 -25.30
C PRO A 39 -2.40 -7.18 -24.46
N GLY A 40 -2.16 -6.33 -23.46
CA GLY A 40 -3.21 -5.87 -22.55
C GLY A 40 -2.77 -5.53 -21.12
N THR A 41 -1.56 -5.89 -20.70
CA THR A 41 -1.03 -5.61 -19.35
C THR A 41 -1.21 -4.15 -18.92
N ALA A 42 -0.89 -3.20 -19.79
CA ALA A 42 -1.09 -1.77 -19.50
C ALA A 42 -2.56 -1.39 -19.27
N ALA A 43 -3.49 -1.99 -20.02
CA ALA A 43 -4.92 -1.74 -19.86
C ALA A 43 -5.46 -2.32 -18.54
N VAL A 44 -4.95 -3.47 -18.12
CA VAL A 44 -5.31 -4.12 -16.85
C VAL A 44 -4.79 -3.34 -15.64
N LEU A 45 -3.65 -2.64 -15.78
CA LEU A 45 -3.04 -1.85 -14.70
C LEU A 45 -3.55 -0.41 -14.59
N ALA A 46 -4.19 0.13 -15.63
CA ALA A 46 -4.62 1.53 -15.66
C ALA A 46 -5.51 1.91 -14.46
N VAL A 47 -6.50 1.07 -14.14
CA VAL A 47 -7.43 1.34 -13.02
C VAL A 47 -6.74 1.19 -11.65
N PRO A 48 -6.01 0.09 -11.36
CA PRO A 48 -5.26 -0.03 -10.10
C PRO A 48 -4.22 1.07 -9.86
N ILE A 49 -3.58 1.58 -10.92
CA ILE A 49 -2.63 2.72 -10.80
C ILE A 49 -3.38 3.98 -10.36
N ALA A 50 -4.49 4.33 -11.04
CA ALA A 50 -5.27 5.51 -10.69
C ALA A 50 -5.86 5.44 -9.26
N GLU A 51 -6.31 4.25 -8.83
CA GLU A 51 -6.78 4.03 -7.46
C GLU A 51 -5.68 4.23 -6.42
N ALA A 52 -4.47 3.74 -6.69
CA ALA A 52 -3.31 3.91 -5.81
C ALA A 52 -2.91 5.38 -5.70
N ASP A 53 -2.80 6.09 -6.83
CA ASP A 53 -2.46 7.51 -6.87
C ASP A 53 -3.46 8.37 -6.07
N GLU A 54 -4.76 8.11 -6.25
CA GLU A 54 -5.81 8.85 -5.54
C GLU A 54 -5.77 8.56 -4.03
N ALA A 55 -5.56 7.31 -3.64
CA ALA A 55 -5.47 6.92 -2.23
C ALA A 55 -4.24 7.53 -1.55
N LEU A 56 -3.09 7.53 -2.22
CA LEU A 56 -1.87 8.19 -1.77
C LEU A 56 -2.06 9.71 -1.63
N GLY A 57 -2.71 10.35 -2.60
CA GLY A 57 -3.06 11.77 -2.52
C GLY A 57 -3.91 12.11 -1.30
N ARG A 58 -4.95 11.31 -1.02
CA ARG A 58 -5.81 11.48 0.17
C ARG A 58 -5.07 11.26 1.48
N ALA A 59 -4.08 10.38 1.50
CA ALA A 59 -3.24 10.12 2.67
C ALA A 59 -2.15 11.19 2.87
N GLY A 60 -1.93 12.10 1.90
CA GLY A 60 -0.80 13.03 1.92
C GLY A 60 0.55 12.34 1.66
N LEU A 61 0.52 11.16 1.03
CA LEU A 61 1.68 10.31 0.78
C LEU A 61 2.11 10.28 -0.69
N ALA A 62 1.49 11.09 -1.55
CA ALA A 62 1.96 11.26 -2.93
C ALA A 62 3.43 11.75 -2.94
N GLY A 63 4.31 10.99 -3.59
CA GLY A 63 5.76 11.22 -3.60
C GLY A 63 6.52 10.68 -2.38
N ASN A 64 5.83 10.05 -1.41
CA ASN A 64 6.41 9.41 -0.22
C ASN A 64 6.06 7.91 -0.14
N GLU A 65 5.88 7.26 -1.29
CA GLU A 65 5.43 5.87 -1.39
C GLU A 65 6.42 4.90 -0.72
N ALA A 66 7.72 5.20 -0.80
CA ALA A 66 8.78 4.39 -0.18
C ALA A 66 8.59 4.25 1.34
N TRP A 67 8.25 5.34 2.03
CA TRP A 67 7.99 5.33 3.47
C TRP A 67 6.80 4.43 3.83
N LEU A 68 5.73 4.48 3.03
CA LEU A 68 4.56 3.64 3.22
C LEU A 68 4.90 2.16 2.99
N LEU A 69 5.71 1.85 1.97
CA LEU A 69 6.15 0.49 1.68
C LEU A 69 7.01 -0.08 2.81
N GLU A 70 7.99 0.67 3.33
CA GLU A 70 8.79 0.28 4.51
C GLU A 70 7.89 -0.05 5.69
N ARG A 71 6.87 0.79 5.95
CA ARG A 71 5.91 0.58 7.03
C ARG A 71 5.08 -0.70 6.86
N ILE A 72 4.66 -1.01 5.64
CA ILE A 72 3.95 -2.26 5.30
C ILE A 72 4.85 -3.48 5.53
N TYR A 73 6.11 -3.42 5.11
CA TYR A 73 7.05 -4.53 5.28
C TYR A 73 7.36 -4.81 6.75
N ASP A 74 7.55 -3.78 7.56
CA ASP A 74 7.74 -3.93 9.01
C ASP A 74 6.53 -4.55 9.71
N LEU A 75 5.30 -4.22 9.27
CA LEU A 75 4.06 -4.85 9.79
C LEU A 75 3.99 -6.34 9.42
N GLY A 76 4.54 -6.71 8.26
CA GLY A 76 4.57 -8.08 7.74
C GLY A 76 5.74 -8.92 8.27
N SER A 77 6.71 -8.31 8.96
CA SER A 77 7.79 -9.03 9.63
C SER A 77 7.29 -9.44 11.02
N PRO A 78 6.89 -10.72 11.26
CA PRO A 78 6.86 -11.20 12.62
C PRO A 78 8.32 -11.09 13.09
N LEU A 79 8.58 -10.28 14.10
CA LEU A 79 9.83 -10.36 14.83
C LEU A 79 9.92 -11.81 15.31
N GLU A 80 10.68 -12.67 14.63
CA GLU A 80 11.09 -13.95 15.19
C GLU A 80 11.79 -13.60 16.51
N PRO A 81 11.22 -13.93 17.68
CA PRO A 81 11.94 -13.72 18.91
C PRO A 81 13.15 -14.65 18.83
N GLU A 82 14.34 -14.05 18.82
CA GLU A 82 15.63 -14.69 19.05
C GLU A 82 15.40 -15.92 19.94
N ARG A 83 15.51 -17.12 19.36
CA ARG A 83 15.49 -18.36 20.13
C ARG A 83 16.80 -18.41 20.89
N GLU A 84 16.86 -17.65 21.98
CA GLU A 84 17.84 -17.78 23.06
C GLU A 84 17.82 -19.25 23.45
N SER A 85 18.82 -19.96 22.97
CA SER A 85 19.02 -21.38 23.17
C SER A 85 19.69 -21.53 24.53
N VAL A 86 18.88 -21.85 25.55
CA VAL A 86 19.34 -22.32 26.86
C VAL A 86 19.29 -23.84 26.88
#